data_AF-A0A7K2LVR2-F1
#
_entry.id   AF-A0A7K2LVR2-F1
#
_cell.length_a   1.000
_cell.length_b   1.000
_cell.length_c   1.000
_cell.angle_alpha   90.00
_cell.angle_beta   90.00
_cell.angle_gamma   90.00
#
_symmetry.space_group_name_H-M   'P 1'
#
loop_
_entity.id
_entity.type
_entity.pdbx_description
1 polymer ?
#
loop_
_entity_poly.entity_id
_entity_poly.type
_entity_poly.pdbx_seq_one_letter_code
_entity_poly.pdbx_strand_id
1 'polypeptide(L)'
;TGGPAGPPQLLYAGDVDGARVVLLHDGLRIARYAEPKGSASGVALDLARVDGATGAEAAAVVLNRADGNVRYLTAPWVKKAARQDLRTAGSEPAALALTDGVTAPLSGPAARAGACTSWPALRLTGDFGAYVLGDLGELTPARLTTGRPTATHEASS
;
A
#
# COMPACT_ATOMS: atom_id res chain seq x y z
N THR A 1 21.52 -2.95 -17.15
CA THR A 1 20.97 -3.03 -15.78
C THR A 1 22.03 -2.56 -14.81
N GLY A 2 21.67 -1.76 -13.81
CA GLY A 2 22.60 -1.23 -12.80
C GLY A 2 22.23 -1.77 -11.42
N GLY A 3 23.23 -1.98 -10.56
CA GLY A 3 23.05 -2.47 -9.20
C GLY A 3 22.26 -1.52 -8.30
N PRO A 4 22.19 -1.82 -6.99
CA PRO A 4 21.61 -0.92 -6.00
C PRO A 4 22.21 0.48 -6.10
N ALA A 5 21.37 1.51 -5.98
CA ALA A 5 21.82 2.90 -6.05
C ALA A 5 22.68 3.32 -4.83
N GLY A 6 22.52 2.61 -3.71
CA GLY A 6 23.29 2.75 -2.49
C GLY A 6 23.13 1.54 -1.58
N PRO A 7 23.70 1.59 -0.36
CA PRO A 7 23.53 0.53 0.64
C PRO A 7 22.04 0.36 0.99
N PRO A 8 21.48 -0.86 0.88
CA PRO A 8 20.07 -1.08 1.15
C PRO A 8 19.75 -0.82 2.63
N GLN A 9 18.73 -0.01 2.88
CA GLN A 9 18.20 0.29 4.19
C GLN A 9 17.03 -0.65 4.49
N LEU A 10 17.02 -1.27 5.67
CA LEU A 10 15.91 -2.10 6.11
C LEU A 10 14.73 -1.22 6.51
N LEU A 11 13.60 -1.39 5.83
CA LEU A 11 12.34 -0.72 6.19
C LEU A 11 11.46 -1.60 7.08
N TYR A 12 11.46 -2.91 6.83
CA TYR A 12 10.65 -3.87 7.57
C TYR A 12 11.23 -5.28 7.48
N ALA A 13 11.18 -6.02 8.57
CA ALA A 13 11.37 -7.46 8.61
C ALA A 13 10.41 -8.05 9.66
N GLY A 14 9.53 -8.96 9.25
CA GLY A 14 8.55 -9.53 10.16
C GLY A 14 7.60 -10.51 9.50
N ASP A 15 6.72 -11.08 10.31
CA ASP A 15 5.72 -12.03 9.85
C ASP A 15 4.37 -11.33 9.60
N VAL A 16 3.83 -11.49 8.39
CA VAL A 16 2.59 -10.86 7.95
C VAL A 16 1.73 -11.88 7.22
N ASP A 17 0.53 -12.13 7.74
CA ASP A 17 -0.46 -13.05 7.14
C ASP A 17 0.13 -14.41 6.75
N GLY A 18 0.93 -15.00 7.64
CA GLY A 18 1.54 -16.32 7.43
C GLY A 18 2.80 -16.33 6.55
N ALA A 19 3.30 -15.17 6.11
CA ALA A 19 4.55 -15.05 5.36
C ALA A 19 5.61 -14.26 6.13
N ARG A 20 6.89 -14.61 5.97
CA ARG A 20 8.01 -13.77 6.39
C ARG A 20 8.26 -12.74 5.29
N VAL A 21 8.23 -11.46 5.63
CA VAL A 21 8.35 -10.36 4.69
C VAL A 21 9.56 -9.49 5.05
N VAL A 22 10.36 -9.13 4.06
CA VAL A 22 11.45 -8.17 4.18
C VAL A 22 11.27 -7.08 3.12
N LEU A 23 11.39 -5.82 3.54
CA LEU A 23 11.44 -4.65 2.66
C LEU A 23 12.78 -3.93 2.80
N LEU A 24 13.45 -3.73 1.68
CA LEU A 24 14.70 -2.99 1.58
C LEU A 24 14.51 -1.79 0.64
N HIS A 25 15.13 -0.66 0.96
CA HIS A 25 15.17 0.52 0.10
C HIS A 25 16.61 0.91 -0.22
N ASP A 26 16.97 1.00 -1.51
CA ASP A 26 18.34 1.31 -1.96
C ASP A 26 18.59 2.80 -2.24
N GLY A 27 17.60 3.66 -1.99
CA GLY A 27 17.63 5.10 -2.33
C GLY A 27 16.79 5.46 -3.55
N LEU A 28 16.54 4.52 -4.47
CA LEU A 28 15.69 4.71 -5.66
C LEU A 28 14.60 3.65 -5.82
N ARG A 29 14.77 2.49 -5.18
CA ARG A 29 13.93 1.31 -5.35
C ARG A 29 13.62 0.68 -4.02
N ILE A 30 12.44 0.07 -3.96
CA ILE A 30 12.06 -0.85 -2.91
C ILE A 30 12.10 -2.27 -3.47
N ALA A 31 12.74 -3.16 -2.72
CA ALA A 31 12.69 -4.60 -2.94
C ALA A 31 11.87 -5.26 -1.84
N ARG A 32 10.89 -6.08 -2.21
CA ARG A 32 10.10 -6.89 -1.29
C ARG A 32 10.42 -8.36 -1.50
N TYR A 33 10.85 -9.01 -0.44
CA TYR A 33 10.91 -10.47 -0.37
C TYR A 33 9.77 -10.96 0.52
N ALA A 34 9.03 -11.98 0.08
CA ALA A 34 8.02 -12.63 0.89
C ALA A 34 8.04 -14.14 0.69
N GLU A 35 8.21 -14.90 1.77
CA GLU A 35 8.13 -16.37 1.75
C GLU A 35 7.01 -16.86 2.67
N PRO A 36 6.13 -17.77 2.22
CA PRO A 36 5.17 -18.43 3.10
C PRO A 36 5.87 -19.22 4.20
N LYS A 37 5.32 -19.22 5.42
CA LYS A 37 5.82 -20.07 6.50
C LYS A 37 5.54 -21.54 6.18
N GLY A 38 6.57 -22.37 6.29
CA GLY A 38 6.44 -23.82 6.13
C GLY A 38 6.42 -24.32 4.68
N SER A 39 6.62 -23.43 3.69
CA SER A 39 6.72 -23.81 2.28
C SER A 39 7.62 -22.84 1.52
N ALA A 40 8.49 -23.36 0.66
CA ALA A 40 9.25 -22.54 -0.31
C ALA A 40 8.47 -22.28 -1.61
N SER A 41 7.27 -22.86 -1.76
CA SER A 41 6.38 -22.58 -2.90
C SER A 41 5.66 -21.26 -2.68
N GLY A 42 5.53 -20.45 -3.73
CA GLY A 42 4.86 -19.15 -3.66
C GLY A 42 5.71 -18.02 -3.07
N VAL A 43 7.04 -18.17 -3.06
CA VAL A 43 7.96 -17.07 -2.75
C VAL A 43 7.82 -15.97 -3.79
N ALA A 44 7.75 -14.72 -3.31
CA ALA A 44 7.70 -13.53 -4.15
C ALA A 44 8.94 -12.66 -3.94
N LEU A 45 9.48 -12.15 -5.04
CA LEU A 45 10.49 -11.11 -5.06
C LEU A 45 10.03 -10.00 -6.01
N ASP A 46 9.62 -8.88 -5.43
CA ASP A 46 9.12 -7.72 -6.18
C ASP A 46 10.11 -6.56 -6.10
N LEU A 47 10.21 -5.79 -7.17
CA LEU A 47 10.99 -4.55 -7.22
C LEU A 47 10.14 -3.43 -7.78
N ALA A 48 10.12 -2.28 -7.09
CA ALA A 48 9.46 -1.08 -7.57
C ALA A 48 10.40 0.13 -7.53
N ARG A 49 10.33 0.95 -8.57
CA ARG A 49 10.96 2.27 -8.63
C ARG A 49 10.12 3.23 -7.80
N VAL A 50 10.77 3.96 -6.90
CA VAL A 50 10.15 4.96 -6.02
C VAL A 50 10.95 6.26 -6.01
N ASP A 51 11.79 6.47 -7.02
CA ASP A 51 12.53 7.70 -7.20
C ASP A 51 11.58 8.89 -7.34
N GLY A 52 11.83 9.92 -6.54
CA GLY A 52 10.98 11.12 -6.51
C GLY A 52 9.65 10.96 -5.78
N ALA A 53 9.33 9.79 -5.21
CA ALA A 53 8.13 9.61 -4.39
C ALA A 53 8.20 10.52 -3.15
N THR A 54 7.20 11.37 -2.97
CA THR A 54 7.12 12.30 -1.84
C THR A 54 5.69 12.37 -1.30
N GLY A 55 5.53 12.88 -0.07
CA GLY A 55 4.22 13.09 0.54
C GLY A 55 3.34 11.82 0.53
N ALA A 56 2.25 11.87 -0.23
CA ALA A 56 1.29 10.77 -0.40
C ALA A 56 1.88 9.53 -1.07
N GLU A 57 2.74 9.72 -2.08
CA GLU A 57 3.31 8.63 -2.89
C GLU A 57 4.35 7.84 -2.11
N ALA A 58 4.95 8.48 -1.09
CA ALA A 58 5.85 7.85 -0.13
C ALA A 58 5.13 7.34 1.13
N ALA A 59 3.80 7.42 1.22
CA ALA A 59 3.07 7.19 2.47
C ALA A 59 2.81 5.71 2.80
N ALA A 60 2.85 4.80 1.82
CA ALA A 60 2.64 3.37 2.06
C ALA A 60 3.24 2.47 0.98
N VAL A 61 3.55 1.24 1.38
CA VAL A 61 3.98 0.14 0.50
C VAL A 61 3.32 -1.16 0.91
N VAL A 62 3.08 -2.06 -0.04
CA VAL A 62 2.45 -3.36 0.22
C VAL A 62 3.43 -4.30 0.90
N LEU A 63 3.02 -4.87 2.03
CA LEU A 63 3.74 -5.93 2.73
C LEU A 63 3.35 -7.31 2.22
N ASN A 64 2.06 -7.57 2.08
CA ASN A 64 1.56 -8.85 1.61
C ASN A 64 0.17 -8.74 0.99
N ARG A 65 -0.13 -9.69 0.10
CA ARG A 65 -1.48 -9.96 -0.41
C ARG A 65 -1.82 -11.42 -0.13
N ALA A 66 -2.80 -11.64 0.72
CA ALA A 66 -3.22 -12.98 1.14
C ALA A 66 -4.74 -13.00 1.36
N ASP A 67 -5.38 -14.08 0.95
CA ASP A 67 -6.83 -14.33 1.15
C ASP A 67 -7.73 -13.16 0.71
N GLY A 68 -7.37 -12.50 -0.39
CA GLY A 68 -8.09 -11.34 -0.93
C GLY A 68 -7.92 -10.05 -0.14
N ASN A 69 -7.02 -10.01 0.83
CA ASN A 69 -6.66 -8.82 1.60
C ASN A 69 -5.25 -8.34 1.27
N VAL A 70 -4.98 -7.09 1.63
CA VAL A 70 -3.73 -6.39 1.45
C VAL A 70 -3.30 -5.80 2.79
N ARG A 71 -2.02 -5.96 3.11
CA ARG A 71 -1.37 -5.30 4.25
C ARG A 71 -0.41 -4.24 3.74
N TYR A 72 -0.43 -3.09 4.39
CA TYR A 72 0.50 -2.00 4.07
C TYR A 72 1.41 -1.70 5.24
N LEU A 73 2.67 -1.40 4.93
CA LEU A 73 3.55 -0.63 5.81
C LEU A 73 3.33 0.85 5.48
N THR A 74 3.05 1.65 6.49
CA THR A 74 2.89 3.09 6.37
C THR A 74 4.17 3.83 6.75
N ALA A 75 4.38 4.99 6.15
CA ALA A 75 5.50 5.85 6.51
C ALA A 75 5.33 6.43 7.94
N PRO A 76 6.43 6.77 8.64
CA PRO A 76 6.37 7.22 10.04
C PRO A 76 5.54 8.49 10.29
N TRP A 77 5.31 9.31 9.26
CA TRP A 77 4.51 10.53 9.34
C TRP A 77 3.01 10.31 9.09
N VAL A 78 2.58 9.06 8.82
CA VAL A 78 1.16 8.70 8.75
C VAL A 78 0.58 8.62 10.16
N LYS A 79 -0.53 9.31 10.38
CA LYS A 79 -1.20 9.42 11.69
C LYS A 79 -2.46 8.56 11.79
N LYS A 80 -3.16 8.36 10.67
CA LYS A 80 -4.40 7.58 10.61
C LYS A 80 -4.48 6.80 9.31
N ALA A 81 -5.06 5.61 9.37
CA ALA A 81 -5.49 4.84 8.22
C ALA A 81 -7.00 4.55 8.31
N ALA A 82 -7.66 4.48 7.17
CA ALA A 82 -9.07 4.14 7.07
C ALA A 82 -9.36 3.42 5.75
N ARG A 83 -10.40 2.60 5.74
CA ARG A 83 -11.01 2.07 4.52
C ARG A 83 -12.02 3.09 4.00
N GLN A 84 -11.84 3.52 2.75
CA GLN A 84 -12.81 4.32 2.01
C GLN A 84 -13.39 3.47 0.87
N ASP A 85 -14.71 3.35 0.78
CA ASP A 85 -15.35 2.66 -0.35
C ASP A 85 -15.66 3.66 -1.47
N LEU A 86 -15.06 3.46 -2.64
CA LEU A 86 -15.23 4.37 -3.78
C LEU A 86 -16.61 4.27 -4.44
N ARG A 87 -17.42 3.27 -4.10
CA ARG A 87 -18.79 3.12 -4.62
C ARG A 87 -19.83 3.91 -3.83
N THR A 88 -19.50 4.32 -2.61
CA THR A 88 -20.42 5.04 -1.71
C THR A 88 -19.91 6.46 -1.49
N ALA A 89 -20.26 7.37 -2.41
CA ALA A 89 -19.90 8.78 -2.29
C ALA A 89 -20.39 9.38 -0.96
N GLY A 90 -19.53 10.13 -0.27
CA GLY A 90 -19.86 10.82 0.97
C GLY A 90 -19.98 9.96 2.23
N SER A 91 -19.75 8.64 2.15
CA SER A 91 -19.72 7.80 3.35
C SER A 91 -18.46 8.06 4.18
N GLU A 92 -18.62 8.05 5.51
CA GLU A 92 -17.49 8.23 6.42
C GLU A 92 -16.51 7.05 6.27
N PRO A 93 -15.20 7.31 6.09
CA PRO A 93 -14.20 6.25 6.04
C PRO A 93 -14.18 5.44 7.35
N ALA A 94 -14.19 4.12 7.24
CA ALA A 94 -14.11 3.24 8.40
C ALA A 94 -12.66 3.15 8.89
N ALA A 95 -12.41 3.44 10.16
CA ALA A 95 -11.06 3.40 10.72
C ALA A 95 -10.38 2.03 10.50
N LEU A 96 -9.12 2.06 10.10
CA LEU A 96 -8.28 0.89 9.90
C LEU A 96 -7.15 0.95 10.93
N ALA A 97 -7.04 -0.07 11.78
CA ALA A 97 -6.05 -0.08 12.85
C ALA A 97 -4.62 -0.04 12.27
N LEU A 98 -3.73 0.63 12.99
CA LEU A 98 -2.29 0.65 12.74
C LEU A 98 -1.58 0.03 13.95
N THR A 99 -0.73 -0.95 13.71
CA THR A 99 0.15 -1.56 14.72
C THR A 99 1.57 -1.47 14.20
N ASP A 100 2.42 -0.69 14.88
CA ASP A 100 3.83 -0.48 14.48
C ASP A 100 3.98 -0.06 13.00
N GLY A 101 3.09 0.81 12.53
CA GLY A 101 3.07 1.29 11.14
C GLY A 101 2.41 0.31 10.14
N VAL A 102 2.01 -0.89 10.56
CA VAL A 102 1.34 -1.89 9.71
C VAL A 102 -0.18 -1.76 9.81
N THR A 103 -0.87 -1.76 8.68
CA THR A 103 -2.33 -1.73 8.67
C THR A 103 -2.95 -3.05 9.10
N ALA A 104 -4.13 -3.00 9.70
CA ALA A 104 -5.09 -4.11 9.64
C ALA A 104 -5.36 -4.52 8.17
N PRO A 105 -5.83 -5.75 7.90
CA PRO A 105 -6.09 -6.20 6.54
C PRO A 105 -7.11 -5.28 5.87
N LEU A 106 -6.77 -4.79 4.69
CA LEU A 106 -7.72 -4.10 3.81
C LEU A 106 -8.14 -5.07 2.72
N SER A 107 -9.43 -5.27 2.51
CA SER A 107 -9.91 -6.08 1.40
C SER A 107 -9.43 -5.50 0.07
N GLY A 108 -8.64 -6.27 -0.66
CA GLY A 108 -8.08 -5.88 -1.94
C GLY A 108 -9.12 -5.96 -3.07
N PRO A 109 -8.77 -5.44 -4.25
CA PRO A 109 -9.60 -5.51 -5.44
C PRO A 109 -9.52 -6.89 -6.14
N ALA A 110 -8.93 -7.91 -5.48
CA ALA A 110 -8.78 -9.26 -6.02
C ALA A 110 -10.07 -9.70 -6.72
N ALA A 111 -9.93 -10.27 -7.92
CA ALA A 111 -11.01 -10.49 -8.89
C ALA A 111 -12.29 -11.00 -8.22
N ARG A 112 -13.22 -10.07 -7.95
CA ARG A 112 -14.52 -10.39 -7.38
C ARG A 112 -15.42 -10.83 -8.52
N ALA A 113 -15.87 -12.08 -8.50
CA ALA A 113 -16.90 -12.53 -9.41
C ALA A 113 -18.23 -11.82 -9.05
N GLY A 114 -18.93 -11.31 -10.07
CA GLY A 114 -20.25 -10.67 -9.92
C GLY A 114 -20.23 -9.14 -10.00
N ALA A 115 -21.30 -8.51 -9.53
CA ALA A 115 -21.49 -7.07 -9.62
C ALA A 115 -20.51 -6.30 -8.71
N CYS A 116 -19.98 -5.19 -9.21
CA CYS A 116 -19.12 -4.29 -8.43
C CYS A 116 -19.96 -3.48 -7.44
N THR A 117 -20.21 -4.05 -6.26
CA THR A 117 -21.00 -3.41 -5.19
C THR A 117 -20.16 -2.61 -4.20
N SER A 118 -18.85 -2.86 -4.13
CA SER A 118 -17.90 -2.14 -3.30
C SER A 118 -16.52 -2.09 -3.95
N TRP A 119 -15.79 -1.01 -3.69
CA TRP A 119 -14.39 -0.85 -4.10
C TRP A 119 -13.60 -0.22 -2.95
N PRO A 120 -13.02 -1.05 -2.06
CA PRO A 120 -12.24 -0.54 -0.93
C PRO A 120 -10.93 0.10 -1.41
N ALA A 121 -10.63 1.27 -0.86
CA ALA A 121 -9.38 2.00 -1.02
C ALA A 121 -8.82 2.37 0.35
N LEU A 122 -7.51 2.55 0.42
CA LEU A 122 -6.81 2.96 1.64
C LEU A 122 -6.78 4.49 1.71
N ARG A 123 -7.42 5.07 2.73
CA ARG A 123 -7.26 6.48 3.05
C ARG A 123 -6.19 6.64 4.13
N LEU A 124 -5.18 7.44 3.85
CA LEU A 124 -4.14 7.79 4.83
C LEU A 124 -4.22 9.27 5.15
N THR A 125 -4.05 9.61 6.43
CA THR A 125 -3.99 10.99 6.91
C THR A 125 -2.71 11.19 7.71
N GLY A 126 -1.99 12.27 7.45
CA GLY A 126 -0.76 12.65 8.14
C GLY A 126 -0.49 14.16 8.01
N ASP A 127 0.75 14.56 8.20
CA ASP A 127 1.16 15.97 8.02
C ASP A 127 1.09 16.44 6.57
N PHE A 128 1.00 15.49 5.63
CA PHE A 128 0.78 15.73 4.21
C PHE A 128 -0.70 16.03 3.86
N GLY A 129 -1.64 15.97 4.82
CA GLY A 129 -3.07 16.01 4.56
C GLY A 129 -3.71 14.61 4.50
N ALA A 130 -4.78 14.46 3.74
CA ALA A 130 -5.46 13.17 3.54
C ALA A 130 -5.41 12.77 2.06
N TYR A 131 -5.10 11.50 1.79
CA TYR A 131 -5.05 10.94 0.43
C TYR A 131 -5.72 9.59 0.39
N VAL A 132 -6.26 9.26 -0.78
CA VAL A 132 -6.85 7.95 -1.06
C VAL A 132 -5.95 7.20 -2.02
N LEU A 133 -5.61 5.97 -1.66
CA LEU A 133 -4.69 5.10 -2.37
C LEU A 133 -5.42 3.83 -2.81
N GLY A 134 -5.27 3.46 -4.07
CA GLY A 134 -5.82 2.25 -4.65
C GLY A 134 -4.75 1.18 -4.82
N ASP A 135 -5.07 -0.06 -4.48
CA ASP A 135 -4.26 -1.20 -4.91
C ASP A 135 -4.54 -1.49 -6.39
N LEU A 136 -3.50 -1.50 -7.23
CA LEU A 136 -3.59 -1.88 -8.65
C LEU A 136 -2.70 -3.10 -8.99
N GLY A 137 -2.27 -3.85 -7.98
CA GLY A 137 -1.37 -5.01 -8.11
C GLY A 137 0.11 -4.68 -7.89
N GLU A 138 0.48 -3.41 -7.93
CA GLU A 138 1.87 -2.94 -7.78
C GLU A 138 2.32 -2.87 -6.32
N LEU A 139 3.64 -2.85 -6.07
CA LEU A 139 4.19 -2.77 -4.71
C LEU A 139 3.84 -1.44 -4.01
N THR A 140 3.76 -0.35 -4.77
CA THR A 140 3.31 0.96 -4.31
C THR A 140 1.85 1.18 -4.75
N PRO A 141 0.92 1.50 -3.83
CA PRO A 141 -0.45 1.78 -4.21
C PRO A 141 -0.53 3.11 -5.00
N ALA A 142 -1.50 3.21 -5.91
CA ALA A 142 -1.70 4.39 -6.73
C ALA A 142 -2.47 5.47 -5.96
N ARG A 143 -1.96 6.71 -5.95
CA ARG A 143 -2.73 7.85 -5.47
C ARG A 143 -3.90 8.15 -6.41
N LEU A 144 -5.08 8.24 -5.84
CA LEU A 144 -6.30 8.52 -6.57
C LEU A 144 -6.63 10.02 -6.51
N THR A 145 -6.84 10.59 -7.69
CA THR A 145 -7.27 11.98 -7.87
C THR A 145 -8.56 12.03 -8.68
N THR A 146 -9.34 13.09 -8.53
CA THR A 146 -10.56 13.37 -9.31
C THR A 146 -10.38 14.64 -10.14
N GLY A 147 -11.33 14.92 -11.04
CA GLY A 147 -11.30 16.12 -11.88
C GLY A 147 -10.75 15.88 -13.28
N ARG A 148 -10.34 16.96 -13.95
CA ARG A 148 -9.79 16.88 -15.31
C ARG A 148 -8.28 16.59 -15.22
N PRO A 149 -7.65 15.96 -16.24
CA PRO A 149 -6.22 15.68 -16.21
C PRO A 149 -5.32 16.90 -15.94
N THR A 150 -5.75 18.10 -16.36
CA THR A 150 -5.03 19.36 -16.15
C THR A 150 -5.45 20.13 -14.89
N ALA A 151 -6.44 19.65 -14.15
CA ALA A 151 -7.01 20.29 -12.96
C ALA A 151 -7.54 19.20 -12.02
N THR A 152 -6.60 18.51 -11.36
CA THR A 152 -6.90 17.40 -10.45
C THR A 152 -7.13 17.89 -9.02
N HIS A 153 -7.95 17.14 -8.29
CA HIS A 153 -8.23 17.32 -6.85
C HIS A 153 -8.01 16.00 -6.12
N GLU A 154 -7.78 16.04 -4.81
CA GLU A 154 -7.69 14.80 -4.03
C GLU A 154 -9.03 14.09 -3.98
N ALA A 155 -9.01 12.76 -4.14
CA ALA A 155 -10.20 11.92 -3.99
C ALA A 155 -10.69 11.81 -2.52
N SER A 156 -10.00 12.43 -1.58
CA SER A 156 -10.43 12.56 -0.18
C SER A 156 -11.34 13.75 0.10
N SER A 157 -11.51 14.63 -0.90
CA SER A 157 -12.18 15.95 -0.78
C SER A 157 -13.68 15.84 -1.06
#